data_AF-A0A2N1IN54-F1
#
_entry.id   AF-A0A2N1IN54-F1
#
_cell.length_a   1.000
_cell.length_b   1.000
_cell.length_c   1.000
_cell.angle_alpha   90.00
_cell.angle_beta   90.00
_cell.angle_gamma   90.00
#
_symmetry.space_group_name_H-M   'P 1'
#
loop_
_entity.id
_entity.type
_entity.pdbx_description
1 polymer ?
#
loop_
_entity_poly.entity_id
_entity_poly.type
_entity_poly.pdbx_seq_one_letter_code
_entity_poly.pdbx_strand_id
1 'polypeptide(L)' 'MKSRAAVAFGPGKPLEIVEIDVEPPRKGEVLVKITH' A
#
# COMPACT_ATOMS: atom_id res chain seq x y z
N MET A 1 -0.14 9.46 3.43
CA MET A 1 0.15 9.88 2.04
C MET A 1 -0.70 9.06 1.08
N LYS A 2 -1.15 9.64 -0.05
CA LYS A 2 -1.81 8.86 -1.10
C LYS A 2 -0.76 8.05 -1.86
N SER A 3 -0.98 6.74 -1.99
CA SER A 3 -0.09 5.83 -2.72
C SER A 3 -0.90 4.88 -3.59
N ARG A 4 -0.34 4.51 -4.74
CA ARG A 4 -0.93 3.50 -5.62
C ARG A 4 -0.41 2.12 -5.20
N ALA A 5 -1.32 1.19 -4.94
CA ALA A 5 -0.99 -0.16 -4.50
C ALA A 5 -1.85 -1.21 -5.21
N ALA A 6 -1.28 -2.41 -5.36
CA ALA A 6 -2.02 -3.59 -5.79
C ALA A 6 -2.66 -4.27 -4.57
N VAL A 7 -3.99 -4.31 -4.51
CA VAL A 7 -4.75 -4.82 -3.36
C VAL A 7 -5.48 -6.11 -3.74
N ALA A 8 -5.38 -7.11 -2.87
CA ALA A 8 -6.14 -8.36 -2.97
C ALA A 8 -7.45 -8.23 -2.18
N PHE A 9 -8.58 -8.10 -2.87
CA PHE A 9 -9.90 -8.00 -2.23
C PHE A 9 -10.53 -9.36 -1.87
N GLY A 10 -9.89 -10.47 -2.22
CA GLY A 10 -10.36 -11.81 -1.88
C GLY A 10 -9.54 -12.92 -2.52
N PRO A 11 -9.73 -14.17 -2.08
CA PRO A 11 -9.00 -15.32 -2.63
C PRO A 11 -9.41 -15.59 -4.09
N GLY A 12 -8.43 -15.89 -4.93
CA GLY A 12 -8.65 -16.22 -6.35
C GLY A 12 -9.05 -15.04 -7.24
N LYS A 13 -9.15 -13.82 -6.70
CA LYS A 13 -9.38 -12.60 -7.49
C LYS A 13 -8.06 -12.02 -7.98
N PRO A 14 -8.03 -11.39 -9.17
CA PRO A 14 -6.87 -10.62 -9.61
C PRO A 14 -6.61 -9.46 -8.65
N LEU A 15 -5.35 -9.03 -8.57
CA LEU A 15 -4.99 -7.83 -7.82
C LEU A 15 -5.54 -6.59 -8.53
N GLU A 16 -6.07 -5.66 -7.76
CA GLU A 16 -6.62 -4.41 -8.28
C GLU A 16 -5.71 -3.25 -7.90
N ILE A 17 -5.41 -2.38 -8.86
CA ILE A 17 -4.60 -1.18 -8.64
C ILE A 17 -5.51 -0.07 -8.14
N VAL A 18 -5.36 0.30 -6.87
CA VAL A 18 -6.18 1.34 -6.24
C VAL A 18 -5.30 2.36 -5.52
N GLU A 19 -5.86 3.56 -5.30
CA GLU A 19 -5.24 4.58 -4.45
C GLU A 19 -5.65 4.38 -3.00
N ILE A 20 -4.65 4.28 -2.12
CA ILE A 20 -4.83 4.12 -0.69
C ILE A 20 -4.17 5.26 0.07
N ASP A 21 -4.70 5.57 1.25
CA ASP A 21 -4.03 6.42 2.22
C ASP A 21 -3.12 5.57 3.12
N VAL A 22 -1.83 5.87 3.09
CA VAL A 22 -0.85 5.26 3.99
C VAL A 22 -0.69 6.15 5.22
N GLU A 23 -0.89 5.58 6.40
CA GLU A 23 -0.69 6.23 7.70
C GLU A 23 0.81 6.59 7.88
N PRO A 24 1.15 7.70 8.56
CA PRO A 24 2.53 7.97 8.95
C PRO A 24 3.10 6.85 9.85
N PRO A 25 4.42 6.59 9.80
CA PRO A 25 5.05 5.56 10.64
C PRO A 25 4.98 5.96 12.12
N ARG A 26 4.83 4.98 13.00
CA ARG A 26 4.85 5.17 14.46
C ARG A 26 6.29 5.15 14.98
N LYS A 27 6.45 5.38 16.29
CA LYS A 27 7.78 5.37 16.93
C LYS A 27 8.46 4.01 16.74
N GLY A 28 9.59 4.01 16.03
CA GLY A 28 10.39 2.81 15.76
C GLY A 28 10.05 2.13 14.42
N GLU A 29 9.06 2.61 13.67
CA GLU A 29 8.73 2.14 12.33
C GLU A 29 9.38 3.04 11.26
N VAL A 30 9.53 2.50 10.05
CA VAL A 30 10.07 3.24 8.90
C VAL A 30 9.10 3.09 7.74
N LEU A 31 8.69 4.22 7.15
CA LEU A 31 7.92 4.25 5.92
C LEU A 31 8.87 4.28 4.73
N VAL A 32 8.76 3.29 3.83
CA VAL A 32 9.63 3.15 2.66
C VAL A 32 8.86 3.45 1.37
N LYS A 33 9.48 4.20 0.46
CA LYS A 33 9.00 4.38 -0.91
C LYS A 33 9.71 3.38 -1.83
N ILE A 34 8.94 2.56 -2.54
CA ILE A 34 9.46 1.61 -3.54
C ILE A 34 9.69 2.37 -4.86
N THR A 35 10.87 2.24 -5.47
CA THR A 35 11.32 3.08 -6.61
C THR A 35 11.81 2.33 -7.85
N HIS A 36 11.62 1.01 -7.93
CA HIS A 36 12.05 0.18 -9.07
C HIS A 36 10.86 -0.59 -9.62
#